data_AF-A0A7S0JAL3-F1
#
_entry.id   AF-A0A7S0JAL3-F1
#
_cell.length_a   1.000
_cell.length_b   1.000
_cell.length_c   1.000
_cell.angle_alpha   90.00
_cell.angle_beta   90.00
_cell.angle_gamma   90.00
#
_symmetry.space_group_name_H-M   'P 1'
#
loop_
_entity.id
_entity.type
_entity.pdbx_description
1 polymer ?
#
loop_
_entity_poly.entity_id
_entity_poly.type
_entity_poly.pdbx_seq_one_letter_code
_entity_poly.pdbx_strand_id
1 'polypeptide(L)'
;SVRESYTHFAAWCITSAPLILGFDLTNATAYNEVYPIVTNALALEINQQWAGHPGALAVSALENFTTHNGTTTVTTFPVWQIWHKPLLPKQGKKTEAVLLINLSEEQRKVHLTYADVQPKLGDNVTATDVWTGNSVQMGIGSTTFSLAPHDSRFLVLQAANTTALLLK
;
A
#
# COMPACT_ATOMS: atom_id res chain seq x y z
N SER A 1 -17.43 -3.58 -3.11
CA SER A 1 -17.32 -2.57 -4.19
C SER A 1 -15.98 -2.71 -4.91
N VAL A 2 -15.81 -2.18 -6.14
CA VAL A 2 -14.53 -2.21 -6.87
C VAL A 2 -13.37 -1.67 -6.05
N ARG A 3 -13.60 -0.56 -5.34
CA ARG A 3 -12.60 0.09 -4.48
C ARG A 3 -12.07 -0.86 -3.40
N GLU A 4 -12.98 -1.55 -2.72
CA GLU A 4 -12.62 -2.54 -1.72
C GLU A 4 -11.86 -3.71 -2.34
N SER A 5 -12.15 -4.09 -3.59
CA SER A 5 -11.38 -5.11 -4.31
C SER A 5 -9.92 -4.68 -4.55
N TYR A 6 -9.68 -3.41 -4.92
CA TYR A 6 -8.32 -2.86 -5.02
C TYR A 6 -7.61 -2.90 -3.66
N THR A 7 -8.26 -2.37 -2.61
CA THR A 7 -7.69 -2.35 -1.25
C THR A 7 -7.39 -3.77 -0.73
N HIS A 8 -8.31 -4.70 -0.93
CA HIS A 8 -8.15 -6.10 -0.52
C HIS A 8 -7.00 -6.76 -1.27
N PHE A 9 -6.94 -6.64 -2.60
CA PHE A 9 -5.86 -7.24 -3.38
C PHE A 9 -4.49 -6.65 -2.99
N ALA A 10 -4.40 -5.33 -2.76
CA ALA A 10 -3.18 -4.71 -2.25
C ALA A 10 -2.76 -5.26 -0.88
N ALA A 11 -3.70 -5.47 0.04
CA ALA A 11 -3.41 -6.03 1.36
C ALA A 11 -2.83 -7.46 1.27
N TRP A 12 -3.30 -8.28 0.34
CA TRP A 12 -2.71 -9.59 0.05
C TRP A 12 -1.32 -9.45 -0.60
N CYS A 13 -1.15 -8.48 -1.50
CA CYS A 13 0.13 -8.24 -2.15
C CYS A 13 1.22 -7.78 -1.17
N ILE A 14 0.93 -6.77 -0.35
CA ILE A 14 1.90 -6.19 0.59
C ILE A 14 2.33 -7.18 1.67
N THR A 15 1.51 -8.18 1.99
CA THR A 15 1.81 -9.21 3.01
C THR A 15 2.37 -10.51 2.44
N SER A 16 2.63 -10.58 1.12
CA SER A 16 3.06 -11.80 0.44
C SER A 16 2.10 -12.99 0.62
N ALA A 17 0.81 -12.71 0.80
CA ALA A 17 -0.20 -13.76 0.94
C ALA A 17 -0.36 -14.54 -0.39
N PRO A 18 -0.75 -15.83 -0.35
CA PRO A 18 -1.10 -16.57 -1.55
C PRO A 18 -2.20 -15.88 -2.36
N LEU A 19 -1.99 -15.73 -3.67
CA LEU A 19 -2.95 -15.13 -4.60
C LEU A 19 -3.69 -16.23 -5.37
N ILE A 20 -4.82 -16.68 -4.84
CA ILE A 20 -5.70 -17.68 -5.48
C ILE A 20 -7.01 -17.01 -5.85
N LEU A 21 -7.43 -17.13 -7.12
CA LEU A 21 -8.70 -16.56 -7.57
C LEU A 21 -9.87 -17.39 -7.03
N GLY A 22 -10.73 -16.76 -6.23
CA GLY A 22 -11.86 -17.40 -5.56
C GLY A 22 -13.24 -17.01 -6.11
N PHE A 23 -13.33 -16.58 -7.37
CA PHE A 23 -14.58 -16.16 -8.01
C PHE A 23 -14.85 -16.95 -9.30
N ASP A 24 -16.09 -16.89 -9.79
CA ASP A 24 -16.50 -17.55 -11.03
C ASP A 24 -15.85 -16.88 -12.25
N LEU A 25 -14.85 -17.54 -12.83
CA LEU A 25 -14.12 -17.07 -14.00
C LEU A 25 -14.97 -17.07 -15.29
N THR A 26 -16.11 -17.75 -15.29
CA THR A 26 -17.03 -17.79 -16.44
C THR A 26 -18.01 -16.62 -16.44
N ASN A 27 -18.17 -15.93 -15.31
CA ASN A 27 -18.96 -14.71 -15.21
C ASN A 27 -18.18 -13.53 -15.78
N ALA A 28 -18.45 -13.19 -17.04
CA ALA A 28 -17.75 -12.11 -17.76
C ALA A 28 -17.84 -10.75 -17.04
N THR A 29 -18.95 -10.44 -16.36
CA THR A 29 -19.11 -9.16 -15.65
C THR A 29 -18.17 -9.09 -14.45
N ALA A 30 -18.18 -10.11 -13.58
CA ALA A 30 -17.31 -10.17 -12.42
C ALA A 30 -15.84 -10.24 -12.84
N TYR A 31 -15.53 -11.03 -13.87
CA TYR A 31 -14.19 -11.13 -14.44
C TYR A 31 -13.68 -9.77 -14.94
N ASN A 32 -14.44 -9.09 -15.80
CA ASN A 32 -14.01 -7.81 -16.38
C ASN A 32 -13.82 -6.72 -15.31
N GLU A 33 -14.61 -6.75 -14.24
CA GLU A 33 -14.49 -5.79 -13.12
C GLU A 33 -13.18 -5.96 -12.35
N VAL A 34 -12.76 -7.21 -12.07
CA VAL A 34 -11.58 -7.50 -11.24
C VAL A 34 -10.30 -7.76 -12.03
N TYR A 35 -10.41 -8.07 -13.33
CA TYR A 35 -9.27 -8.32 -14.22
C TYR A 35 -8.16 -7.26 -14.09
N PRO A 36 -8.42 -5.93 -14.21
CA PRO A 36 -7.37 -4.92 -14.10
C PRO A 36 -6.68 -4.90 -12.73
N ILE A 37 -7.33 -5.42 -11.69
CA ILE A 37 -6.80 -5.51 -10.33
C ILE A 37 -5.83 -6.70 -10.23
N VAL A 38 -6.31 -7.89 -10.59
CA VAL A 38 -5.57 -9.15 -10.37
C VAL A 38 -4.45 -9.38 -11.38
N THR A 39 -4.44 -8.65 -12.50
CA THR A 39 -3.36 -8.69 -13.50
C THR A 39 -2.39 -7.51 -13.41
N ASN A 40 -2.51 -6.63 -12.41
CA ASN A 40 -1.59 -5.52 -12.26
C ASN A 40 -0.16 -6.03 -11.99
N ALA A 41 0.75 -5.81 -12.94
CA ALA A 41 2.09 -6.36 -12.88
C ALA A 41 2.91 -5.85 -11.69
N LEU A 42 2.76 -4.58 -11.30
CA LEU A 42 3.48 -4.01 -10.15
C LEU A 42 3.00 -4.61 -8.83
N ALA A 43 1.69 -4.80 -8.66
CA ALA A 43 1.13 -5.45 -7.49
C ALA A 43 1.60 -6.91 -7.37
N LEU A 44 1.60 -7.64 -8.49
CA LEU A 44 2.11 -9.01 -8.56
C LEU A 44 3.61 -9.08 -8.26
N GLU A 45 4.43 -8.18 -8.82
CA GLU A 45 5.86 -8.09 -8.53
C GLU A 45 6.10 -7.86 -7.03
N ILE A 46 5.35 -6.95 -6.41
CA ILE A 46 5.42 -6.71 -4.97
C ILE A 46 5.08 -7.99 -4.20
N ASN A 47 4.00 -8.71 -4.55
CA ASN A 47 3.62 -9.94 -3.86
C ASN A 47 4.71 -11.02 -3.95
N GLN A 48 5.26 -11.23 -5.15
CA GLN A 48 6.20 -12.32 -5.44
C GLN A 48 7.62 -12.07 -4.94
N GLN A 49 8.03 -10.80 -4.77
CA GLN A 49 9.39 -10.49 -4.38
C GLN A 49 9.65 -10.80 -2.90
N TRP A 50 10.78 -11.46 -2.62
CA TRP A 50 11.25 -11.70 -1.24
C TRP A 50 12.55 -10.95 -0.97
N ALA A 51 12.50 -9.97 -0.06
CA ALA A 51 13.68 -9.24 0.41
C ALA A 51 13.92 -9.48 1.91
N GLY A 52 13.74 -10.74 2.35
CA GLY A 52 13.95 -11.16 3.74
C GLY A 52 12.77 -10.91 4.68
N HIS A 53 11.66 -10.36 4.19
CA HIS A 53 10.48 -10.05 5.00
C HIS A 53 9.19 -10.10 4.14
N PRO A 54 8.08 -10.68 4.64
CA PRO A 54 6.82 -10.83 3.88
C PRO A 54 6.03 -9.53 3.77
N GLY A 55 6.31 -8.58 4.67
CA GLY A 55 5.54 -7.36 4.89
C GLY A 55 4.95 -7.35 6.30
N ALA A 56 4.74 -6.16 6.86
CA ALA A 56 4.19 -5.98 8.19
C ALA A 56 3.40 -4.68 8.31
N LEU A 57 2.63 -4.58 9.38
CA LEU A 57 2.04 -3.34 9.83
C LEU A 57 3.16 -2.42 10.34
N ALA A 58 3.26 -1.22 9.78
CA ALA A 58 4.17 -0.18 10.26
C ALA A 58 3.50 0.66 11.35
N VAL A 59 2.31 1.21 11.05
CA VAL A 59 1.61 2.17 11.91
C VAL A 59 0.10 1.96 11.82
N SER A 60 -0.61 2.17 12.93
CA SER A 60 -2.07 2.23 12.97
C SER A 60 -2.53 3.51 13.64
N ALA A 61 -3.75 3.96 13.29
CA ALA A 61 -4.41 5.03 14.00
C ALA A 61 -4.62 4.67 15.49
N LEU A 62 -4.52 5.68 16.37
CA LEU A 62 -4.98 5.55 17.76
C LEU A 62 -6.51 5.65 17.87
N GLU A 63 -7.13 6.40 16.95
CA GLU A 63 -8.58 6.48 16.82
C GLU A 63 -9.12 5.17 16.24
N ASN A 64 -10.19 4.67 16.84
CA ASN A 64 -10.90 3.49 16.37
C ASN A 64 -12.32 3.83 15.94
N PHE A 65 -12.85 3.05 15.00
CA PHE A 65 -14.28 3.01 14.71
C PHE A 65 -14.84 1.63 15.06
N THR A 66 -16.16 1.56 15.18
CA THR A 66 -16.88 0.36 15.59
C THR A 66 -17.89 0.00 14.51
N THR A 67 -17.93 -1.28 14.15
CA THR A 67 -18.90 -1.84 13.20
C THR A 67 -19.66 -3.01 13.83
N HIS A 68 -20.85 -3.29 13.28
CA HIS A 68 -21.77 -4.33 13.73
C HIS A 68 -22.01 -5.31 12.58
N ASN A 69 -21.78 -6.61 12.79
CA ASN A 69 -21.95 -7.60 11.72
C ASN A 69 -23.36 -8.22 11.69
N GLY A 70 -24.41 -7.41 11.72
CA GLY A 70 -25.82 -7.85 11.64
C GLY A 70 -26.34 -8.70 12.82
N THR A 71 -25.45 -9.33 13.57
CA THR A 71 -25.62 -9.90 14.90
C THR A 71 -25.01 -8.93 15.92
N THR A 72 -25.39 -9.02 17.19
CA THR A 72 -25.00 -8.08 18.27
C THR A 72 -23.48 -7.99 18.57
N THR A 73 -22.64 -8.63 17.77
CA THR A 73 -21.19 -8.57 17.86
C THR A 73 -20.67 -7.22 17.40
N VAL A 74 -20.08 -6.50 18.35
CA VAL A 74 -19.40 -5.22 18.15
C VAL A 74 -17.92 -5.53 17.87
N THR A 75 -17.38 -5.05 16.76
CA THR A 75 -15.94 -5.15 16.47
C THR A 75 -15.34 -3.78 16.27
N THR A 76 -14.19 -3.55 16.89
CA THR A 76 -13.47 -2.29 16.88
C THR A 76 -12.21 -2.42 16.03
N PHE A 77 -11.99 -1.45 15.15
CA PHE A 77 -10.83 -1.39 14.26
C PHE A 77 -10.21 0.01 14.28
N PRO A 78 -8.90 0.16 14.07
CA PRO A 78 -8.30 1.47 13.85
C PRO A 78 -8.88 2.10 12.59
N VAL A 79 -9.07 3.42 12.57
CA VAL A 79 -9.68 4.11 11.43
C VAL A 79 -8.82 4.06 10.15
N TRP A 80 -7.51 3.90 10.30
CA TRP A 80 -6.59 3.67 9.19
C TRP A 80 -5.36 2.88 9.64
N GLN A 81 -4.66 2.29 8.67
CA GLN A 81 -3.38 1.59 8.86
C GLN A 81 -2.39 1.89 7.74
N ILE A 82 -1.10 1.74 8.04
CA ILE A 82 0.01 1.78 7.09
C ILE A 82 0.77 0.47 7.20
N TRP A 83 0.86 -0.24 6.08
CA TRP A 83 1.61 -1.48 5.93
C TRP A 83 2.81 -1.24 5.02
N HIS A 84 3.85 -2.03 5.21
CA HIS A 84 5.07 -1.91 4.43
C HIS A 84 5.66 -3.27 4.08
N LYS A 85 6.47 -3.31 3.02
CA LYS A 85 7.22 -4.49 2.60
C LYS A 85 8.55 -4.06 1.99
N PRO A 86 9.68 -4.55 2.52
CA PRO A 86 10.98 -4.34 1.89
C PRO A 86 11.01 -4.94 0.49
N LEU A 87 11.56 -4.18 -0.46
CA LEU A 87 11.80 -4.63 -1.82
C LEU A 87 13.31 -4.71 -2.08
N LEU A 88 13.71 -5.50 -3.09
CA LEU A 88 15.09 -5.51 -3.53
C LEU A 88 15.47 -4.11 -4.06
N PRO A 89 16.72 -3.65 -3.84
CA PRO A 89 17.13 -2.34 -4.32
C PRO A 89 17.00 -2.22 -5.84
N LYS A 90 16.19 -1.26 -6.30
CA LYS A 90 16.10 -0.92 -7.72
C LYS A 90 17.15 0.14 -8.04
N GLN A 91 18.00 -0.10 -9.05
CA GLN A 91 19.11 0.80 -9.43
C GLN A 91 20.06 1.14 -8.25
N GLY A 92 20.30 0.17 -7.37
CA GLY A 92 21.14 0.35 -6.19
C GLY A 92 20.52 1.19 -5.07
N LYS A 93 19.26 1.63 -5.21
CA LYS A 93 18.56 2.47 -4.23
C LYS A 93 17.67 1.66 -3.32
N LYS A 94 17.59 2.06 -2.06
CA LYS A 94 16.63 1.47 -1.13
C LYS A 94 15.21 1.65 -1.67
N THR A 95 14.45 0.56 -1.67
CA THR A 95 13.11 0.47 -2.26
C THR A 95 12.18 -0.20 -1.25
N GLU A 96 10.98 0.33 -1.08
CA GLU A 96 9.99 -0.12 -0.09
C GLU A 96 8.60 -0.04 -0.73
N ALA A 97 7.80 -1.10 -0.65
CA ALA A 97 6.37 -1.01 -0.94
C ALA A 97 5.63 -0.53 0.30
N VAL A 98 4.63 0.34 0.13
CA VAL A 98 3.78 0.82 1.23
C VAL A 98 2.32 0.80 0.82
N LEU A 99 1.46 0.43 1.76
CA LEU A 99 0.01 0.43 1.59
C LEU A 99 -0.63 1.21 2.73
N LEU A 100 -1.27 2.33 2.39
CA LEU A 100 -2.09 3.11 3.32
C LEU A 100 -3.55 2.69 3.10
N ILE A 101 -4.26 2.32 4.17
CA ILE A 101 -5.65 1.86 4.11
C ILE A 101 -6.49 2.75 5.02
N ASN A 102 -7.58 3.29 4.49
CA ASN A 102 -8.67 3.82 5.32
C ASN A 102 -9.67 2.69 5.58
N LEU A 103 -9.78 2.28 6.83
CA LEU A 103 -10.70 1.21 7.23
C LEU A 103 -12.07 1.75 7.61
N SER A 104 -12.19 3.05 7.87
CA SER A 104 -13.43 3.66 8.34
C SER A 104 -14.41 4.02 7.22
N GLU A 105 -15.66 4.24 7.60
CA GLU A 105 -16.78 4.70 6.76
C GLU A 105 -16.70 6.18 6.37
N GLU A 106 -15.68 6.91 6.87
CA GLU A 106 -15.49 8.34 6.62
C GLU A 106 -14.19 8.60 5.89
N GLN A 107 -14.07 9.73 5.19
CA GLN A 107 -12.82 10.13 4.56
C GLN A 107 -11.74 10.40 5.61
N ARG A 108 -10.54 9.86 5.42
CA ARG A 108 -9.41 10.05 6.34
C ARG A 108 -8.20 10.65 5.65
N LYS A 109 -7.52 11.55 6.37
CA LYS A 109 -6.16 11.99 6.01
C LYS A 109 -5.16 11.08 6.71
N VAL A 110 -4.35 10.37 5.94
CA VAL A 110 -3.33 9.45 6.45
C VAL A 110 -1.95 10.04 6.17
N HIS A 111 -1.15 10.21 7.22
CA HIS A 111 0.20 10.79 7.14
C HIS A 111 1.23 9.66 7.07
N LEU A 112 1.98 9.58 5.97
CA LEU A 112 3.07 8.64 5.79
C LEU A 112 4.39 9.34 6.08
N THR A 113 5.06 8.93 7.16
CA THR A 113 6.47 9.27 7.41
C THR A 113 7.35 8.16 6.84
N TYR A 114 8.38 8.51 6.08
CA TYR A 114 9.22 7.50 5.41
C TYR A 114 10.05 6.68 6.39
N ALA A 115 10.46 7.28 7.50
CA ALA A 115 11.21 6.60 8.55
C ALA A 115 10.39 5.50 9.25
N ASP A 116 9.06 5.65 9.34
CA ASP A 116 8.17 4.67 9.98
C ASP A 116 8.08 3.36 9.19
N VAL A 117 8.25 3.43 7.85
CA VAL A 117 8.21 2.26 6.96
C VAL A 117 9.59 1.74 6.61
N GLN A 118 10.58 2.62 6.47
CA GLN A 118 11.95 2.25 6.13
C GLN A 118 12.95 3.33 6.57
N PRO A 119 13.61 3.18 7.74
CA PRO A 119 14.51 4.21 8.30
C PRO A 119 15.68 4.60 7.39
N LYS A 120 16.10 3.71 6.48
CA LYS A 120 17.20 3.94 5.53
C LYS A 120 16.75 4.44 4.16
N LEU A 121 15.47 4.79 3.99
CA LEU A 121 14.94 5.30 2.73
C LEU A 121 15.38 6.74 2.46
N GLY A 122 15.63 7.51 3.53
CA GLY A 122 15.94 8.93 3.47
C GLY A 122 14.69 9.80 3.27
N ASP A 123 14.88 11.12 3.29
CA ASP A 123 13.77 12.07 3.28
C ASP A 123 13.28 12.43 1.88
N ASN A 124 14.11 12.24 0.85
CA ASN A 124 13.74 12.50 -0.53
C ASN A 124 13.42 11.18 -1.22
N VAL A 125 12.15 10.99 -1.59
CA VAL A 125 11.69 9.74 -2.22
C VAL A 125 10.86 10.02 -3.46
N THR A 126 11.01 9.14 -4.44
CA THR A 126 10.07 9.02 -5.57
C THR A 126 9.07 7.93 -5.22
N ALA A 127 7.77 8.22 -5.33
CA ALA A 127 6.73 7.20 -5.20
C ALA A 127 6.20 6.84 -6.58
N THR A 128 6.02 5.54 -6.84
CA THR A 128 5.29 5.02 -8.00
C THR A 128 3.97 4.46 -7.51
N ASP A 129 2.85 4.98 -8.01
CA ASP A 129 1.53 4.43 -7.73
C ASP A 129 1.36 3.08 -8.43
N VAL A 130 1.02 2.04 -7.67
CA VAL A 130 1.00 0.66 -8.17
C VAL A 130 -0.10 0.45 -9.21
N TRP A 131 -1.23 1.13 -9.06
CA TRP A 131 -2.39 0.93 -9.93
C TRP A 131 -2.23 1.64 -11.27
N THR A 132 -1.63 2.83 -11.26
CA THR A 132 -1.45 3.66 -12.46
C THR A 132 -0.07 3.53 -13.08
N GLY A 133 0.93 3.06 -12.34
CA GLY A 133 2.34 3.02 -12.75
C GLY A 133 3.01 4.40 -12.80
N ASN A 134 2.31 5.48 -12.42
CA ASN A 134 2.84 6.83 -12.49
C ASN A 134 3.78 7.11 -11.31
N SER A 135 4.93 7.73 -11.60
CA SER A 135 5.90 8.13 -10.58
C SER A 135 5.88 9.64 -10.33
N VAL A 136 5.98 10.03 -9.06
CA VAL A 136 6.04 11.44 -8.63
C VAL A 136 7.08 11.63 -7.53
N GLN A 137 7.70 12.81 -7.47
CA GLN A 137 8.48 13.21 -6.30
C GLN A 137 7.53 13.53 -5.15
N MET A 138 7.88 13.06 -3.96
CA MET A 138 7.06 13.23 -2.76
C MET A 138 7.54 14.40 -1.90
N GLY A 139 6.76 14.75 -0.87
CA GLY A 139 7.21 15.69 0.16
C GLY A 139 8.45 15.18 0.90
N ILE A 140 9.19 16.08 1.55
CA ILE A 140 10.42 15.75 2.27
C ILE A 140 10.07 15.09 3.61
N GLY A 141 10.59 13.88 3.87
CA GLY A 141 10.42 13.11 5.11
C GLY A 141 9.04 12.47 5.27
N SER A 142 8.00 13.10 4.74
CA SER A 142 6.63 12.60 4.82
C SER A 142 5.71 13.14 3.72
N THR A 143 4.56 12.51 3.55
CA THR A 143 3.44 12.99 2.70
C THR A 143 2.09 12.57 3.27
N THR A 144 1.09 13.44 3.16
CA THR A 144 -0.30 13.16 3.58
C THR A 144 -1.19 12.82 2.38
N PHE A 145 -1.99 11.76 2.52
CA PHE A 145 -2.97 11.35 1.52
C PHE A 145 -4.38 11.49 2.07
N SER A 146 -5.32 11.97 1.24
CA SER A 146 -6.75 11.93 1.54
C SER A 146 -7.36 10.68 0.91
N LEU A 147 -7.89 9.78 1.74
CA LEU A 147 -8.45 8.49 1.34
C LEU A 147 -9.95 8.50 1.59
N ALA A 148 -10.74 8.19 0.56
CA ALA A 148 -12.17 7.97 0.71
C ALA A 148 -12.44 6.77 1.63
N PRO A 149 -13.69 6.56 2.11
CA PRO A 149 -14.05 5.36 2.85
C PRO A 149 -13.62 4.09 2.10
N HIS A 150 -12.97 3.17 2.83
CA HIS A 150 -12.49 1.87 2.34
C HIS A 150 -11.48 1.95 1.17
N ASP A 151 -10.93 3.13 0.92
CA ASP A 151 -9.92 3.40 -0.10
C ASP A 151 -8.51 3.13 0.40
N SER A 152 -7.58 2.99 -0.55
CA SER A 152 -6.17 2.81 -0.23
C SER A 152 -5.25 3.56 -1.19
N ARG A 153 -3.99 3.71 -0.79
CA ARG A 153 -2.87 4.10 -1.66
C ARG A 153 -1.80 3.03 -1.56
N PHE A 154 -1.50 2.41 -2.70
CA PHE A 154 -0.48 1.38 -2.80
C PHE A 154 0.67 1.92 -3.65
N LEU A 155 1.84 2.06 -3.04
CA LEU A 155 2.97 2.77 -3.64
C LEU A 155 4.25 1.94 -3.54
N VAL A 156 5.14 2.12 -4.49
CA VAL A 156 6.56 1.76 -4.38
C VAL A 156 7.36 3.03 -4.15
N LEU A 157 7.99 3.15 -2.99
CA LEU A 157 8.89 4.23 -2.66
C LEU A 157 10.33 3.85 -3.02
N GLN A 158 11.07 4.78 -3.61
CA GLN A 158 12.48 4.63 -3.89
C GLN A 158 13.23 5.88 -3.39
N ALA A 159 14.34 5.66 -2.70
CA ALA A 159 15.24 6.74 -2.28
C ALA A 159 15.74 7.56 -3.50
N ALA A 160 15.84 8.88 -3.35
CA ALA A 160 16.47 9.73 -4.35
C ALA A 160 17.97 9.39 -4.51
N ASN A 161 18.56 9.80 -5.64
CA ASN A 161 20.02 9.74 -5.80
C ASN A 161 20.66 10.61 -4.72
N THR A 162 21.57 10.04 -3.92
CA THR A 162 22.51 10.84 -3.14
C THR A 162 23.50 11.45 -4.12
N THR A 163 23.28 12.69 -4.55
CA THR A 163 24.37 13.46 -5.16
C THR A 163 25.38 13.68 -4.05
N ALA A 164 26.44 12.88 -4.01
CA ALA A 164 27.60 13.25 -3.21
C ALA A 164 28.05 14.62 -3.72
N LEU A 165 27.93 15.65 -2.88
CA LEU A 165 28.64 16.91 -3.13
C LEU A 165 30.12 16.53 -3.16
N LEU A 166 30.67 16.39 -4.37
CA LEU A 166 32.10 16.50 -4.59
C LEU A 166 32.45 17.95 -4.22
N LEU A 167 32.83 18.14 -2.96
CA LEU A 167 33.57 19.32 -2.55
C LEU A 167 34.83 19.34 -3.42
N LYS A 168 34.85 20.28 -4.39
CA LYS A 168 36.06 20.68 -5.09
C LYS A 168 36.85 21.63 -4.21
#